data_AF-A0A348VE21-F1
#
_entry.id   AF-A0A348VE21-F1
#
_cell.length_a   1.000
_cell.length_b   1.000
_cell.length_c   1.000
_cell.angle_alpha   90.00
_cell.angle_beta   90.00
_cell.angle_gamma   90.00
#
_symmetry.space_group_name_H-M   'P 1'
#
loop_
_entity.id
_entity.type
_entity.pdbx_description
1 polymer ?
#
loop_
_entity_poly.entity_id
_entity_poly.type
_entity_poly.pdbx_seq_one_letter_code
_entity_poly.pdbx_strand_id
1 'polypeptide(L)'
;MWRVLGRYNWIVLGIYGFLADRICKHVVLKGGTYIINEGVSFGFNLGKSTDYIVVIAMFLLLWATLGERKYLWLSFFGALGNVLDRWLYGGVVDYIKMGSFPWFNVADFVIVLGLCLWVMKEIGLLPE
;
A
#
# COMPACT_ATOMS: atom_id res chain seq x y z
N MET A 1 0.40 -24.84 4.41
CA MET A 1 0.54 -23.40 4.19
C MET A 1 1.61 -23.05 3.14
N TRP A 2 2.84 -23.56 3.26
CA TRP A 2 3.95 -23.32 2.30
C TRP A 2 3.67 -23.64 0.82
N ARG A 3 3.11 -24.83 0.51
CA ARG A 3 2.78 -25.24 -0.89
C ARG A 3 1.83 -24.29 -1.61
N VAL A 4 1.14 -23.43 -0.87
CA VAL A 4 0.15 -22.48 -1.36
C VAL A 4 0.84 -21.16 -1.75
N LEU A 5 1.74 -20.63 -0.91
CA LEU A 5 2.41 -19.34 -1.11
C LEU A 5 3.43 -19.33 -2.27
N GLY A 6 4.19 -20.41 -2.47
CA GLY A 6 5.19 -20.50 -3.54
C GLY A 6 4.61 -20.60 -4.96
N ARG A 7 3.29 -20.83 -5.10
CA ARG A 7 2.61 -20.97 -6.40
C ARG A 7 1.99 -19.66 -6.90
N TYR A 8 1.92 -18.64 -6.05
CA TYR A 8 1.26 -17.39 -6.42
C TYR A 8 2.21 -16.45 -7.17
N ASN A 9 1.64 -15.80 -8.17
CA ASN A 9 2.28 -14.66 -8.80
C ASN A 9 1.98 -13.41 -7.96
N TRP A 10 2.98 -12.97 -7.18
CA TRP A 10 2.87 -11.81 -6.28
C TRP A 10 2.55 -10.50 -7.00
N ILE A 11 2.93 -10.38 -8.28
CA ILE A 11 2.55 -9.25 -9.15
C ILE A 11 1.04 -9.29 -9.39
N VAL A 12 0.50 -10.46 -9.76
CA VAL A 12 -0.95 -10.63 -9.99
C VAL A 12 -1.75 -10.35 -8.72
N LEU A 13 -1.30 -10.86 -7.56
CA LEU A 13 -1.94 -10.55 -6.28
C LEU A 13 -1.87 -9.05 -5.94
N GLY A 14 -0.75 -8.39 -6.26
CA GLY A 14 -0.61 -6.94 -6.09
C GLY A 14 -1.58 -6.16 -6.98
N ILE A 15 -1.74 -6.56 -8.25
CA ILE A 15 -2.73 -5.98 -9.16
C ILE A 15 -4.14 -6.13 -8.58
N TYR A 16 -4.51 -7.31 -8.08
CA TYR A 16 -5.81 -7.49 -7.44
C TYR A 16 -5.99 -6.60 -6.21
N GLY A 17 -4.94 -6.44 -5.38
CA GLY A 17 -4.95 -5.52 -4.24
C GLY A 17 -5.18 -4.07 -4.68
N PHE A 18 -4.48 -3.62 -5.72
CA PHE A 18 -4.66 -2.29 -6.30
C PHE A 18 -6.09 -2.09 -6.84
N LEU A 19 -6.62 -3.06 -7.60
CA LEU A 19 -7.98 -2.98 -8.14
C LEU A 19 -9.03 -2.95 -7.02
N ALA A 20 -8.86 -3.76 -5.98
CA ALA A 20 -9.74 -3.76 -4.82
C ALA A 20 -9.74 -2.38 -4.13
N ASP A 21 -8.56 -1.80 -3.93
CA ASP A 21 -8.43 -0.44 -3.39
C ASP A 21 -9.15 0.60 -4.26
N ARG A 22 -8.97 0.57 -5.59
CA ARG A 22 -9.67 1.47 -6.53
C ARG A 22 -11.19 1.34 -6.44
N ILE A 23 -11.70 0.10 -6.38
CA ILE A 23 -13.13 -0.16 -6.29
C ILE A 23 -13.69 0.36 -4.96
N CYS A 24 -13.03 0.07 -3.83
CA CYS A 24 -13.45 0.57 -2.53
C CYS A 24 -13.46 2.10 -2.49
N LYS A 25 -12.40 2.75 -2.98
CA LYS A 25 -12.32 4.22 -3.06
C LYS A 25 -13.43 4.80 -3.93
N HIS A 26 -13.69 4.23 -5.10
CA HIS A 26 -14.79 4.66 -5.97
C HIS A 26 -16.16 4.56 -5.29
N VAL A 27 -16.40 3.52 -4.49
CA VAL A 27 -17.65 3.34 -3.75
C VAL A 27 -17.77 4.39 -2.64
N VAL A 28 -16.73 4.61 -1.82
CA VAL A 28 -16.81 5.55 -0.70
C VAL A 28 -16.85 7.00 -1.16
N LEU A 29 -16.19 7.35 -2.27
CA LEU A 29 -16.25 8.71 -2.83
C LEU A 29 -17.66 9.09 -3.35
N LYS A 30 -18.52 8.10 -3.62
CA LYS A 30 -19.91 8.34 -4.08
C LYS A 30 -20.92 8.58 -2.97
N GLY A 31 -20.55 8.42 -1.70
CA GLY A 31 -21.47 8.62 -0.58
C GLY A 31 -21.13 7.86 0.71
N GLY A 32 -19.93 7.32 0.82
CA GLY A 32 -19.42 6.74 2.05
C GLY A 32 -18.69 7.76 2.93
N THR A 33 -18.30 7.34 4.12
CA THR A 33 -17.48 8.15 5.03
C THR A 33 -16.00 7.92 4.73
N TYR A 34 -15.28 8.99 4.47
CA TYR A 34 -13.84 8.98 4.25
C TYR A 34 -13.21 10.28 4.74
N ILE A 35 -11.88 10.26 4.88
CA ILE A 35 -11.06 11.45 5.07
C ILE A 35 -10.01 11.52 3.97
N ILE A 36 -9.59 12.72 3.60
CA ILE A 36 -8.43 12.92 2.73
C ILE A 36 -7.24 13.25 3.62
N ASN A 37 -6.25 12.36 3.60
CA ASN A 37 -5.03 12.49 4.38
C ASN A 37 -3.92 13.10 3.51
N GLU A 38 -3.67 14.39 3.71
CA GLU A 38 -2.62 15.12 3.00
C GLU A 38 -1.21 14.75 3.48
N GLY A 39 -1.09 14.31 4.74
CA GLY A 39 0.17 13.94 5.38
C GLY A 39 0.62 12.50 5.11
N VAL A 40 1.81 12.18 5.60
CA VAL A 40 2.29 10.80 5.75
C VAL A 40 1.83 10.26 7.12
N SER A 41 2.11 8.99 7.42
CA SER A 41 1.86 8.41 8.74
C SER A 41 2.42 9.27 9.88
N PHE A 42 1.76 9.22 11.05
CA PHE A 42 2.07 10.00 12.25
C PHE A 42 1.85 11.53 12.15
N GLY A 43 1.11 12.00 11.14
CA GLY A 43 0.70 13.42 11.06
C GLY A 43 1.76 14.35 10.49
N PHE A 44 2.81 13.80 9.86
CA PHE A 44 3.79 14.60 9.13
C PHE A 44 3.16 15.15 7.85
N ASN A 45 2.87 16.45 7.80
CA ASN A 45 2.44 17.16 6.60
C ASN A 45 3.42 18.30 6.32
N LEU A 46 4.19 18.19 5.24
CA LEU A 46 5.14 19.20 4.79
C LEU A 46 4.64 19.91 3.51
N GLY A 47 3.33 19.85 3.24
CA GLY A 47 2.72 20.34 2.01
C GLY A 47 3.29 19.63 0.78
N LYS A 48 3.68 20.41 -0.24
CA LYS A 48 4.25 19.87 -1.50
C LYS A 48 5.49 18.98 -1.28
N SER A 49 6.23 19.19 -0.20
CA SER A 49 7.38 18.33 0.16
C SER A 49 6.96 16.89 0.45
N THR A 50 5.76 16.67 0.96
CA THR A 50 5.21 15.33 1.20
C THR A 50 5.11 14.54 -0.11
N ASP A 51 4.67 15.17 -1.19
CA ASP A 51 4.49 14.47 -2.47
C ASP A 51 5.84 14.05 -3.08
N TYR A 52 6.87 14.90 -2.97
CA TYR A 52 8.22 14.54 -3.41
C TYR A 52 8.80 13.35 -2.61
N ILE A 53 8.62 13.35 -1.28
CA ILE A 53 9.07 12.25 -0.41
C ILE A 53 8.38 10.95 -0.81
N VAL A 54 7.08 11.00 -1.06
CA VAL A 54 6.29 9.81 -1.44
C VAL A 54 6.73 9.26 -2.80
N VAL A 55 7.00 10.13 -3.79
CA VAL A 55 7.52 9.70 -5.10
C VAL A 55 8.90 9.07 -4.97
N ILE A 56 9.81 9.69 -4.19
CA ILE A 56 11.14 9.12 -3.93
C ILE A 56 11.01 7.75 -3.25
N ALA A 57 10.15 7.63 -2.23
CA ALA A 57 9.89 6.37 -1.54
C ALA A 57 9.34 5.30 -2.50
N MET A 58 8.49 5.67 -3.47
CA MET A 58 8.00 4.77 -4.51
C MET A 58 9.14 4.28 -5.43
N PHE A 59 10.05 5.16 -5.86
CA PHE A 59 11.20 4.76 -6.67
C PHE A 59 12.16 3.85 -5.90
N LEU A 60 12.42 4.15 -4.62
CA LEU A 60 13.23 3.29 -3.75
C LEU A 60 12.57 1.92 -3.53
N LEU A 61 11.25 1.88 -3.36
CA LEU A 61 10.49 0.65 -3.25
C LEU A 61 10.57 -0.16 -4.55
N LEU A 62 10.40 0.50 -5.70
CA LEU A 62 10.56 -0.15 -7.01
C LEU A 62 11.96 -0.75 -7.15
N TRP A 63 13.01 0.02 -6.87
CA TRP A 63 14.38 -0.48 -6.89
C TRP A 63 14.58 -1.69 -5.98
N ALA A 64 14.03 -1.65 -4.76
CA ALA A 64 14.08 -2.79 -3.84
C ALA A 64 13.28 -4.00 -4.33
N THR A 65 12.17 -3.79 -5.06
CA THR A 65 11.34 -4.88 -5.61
C THR A 65 11.95 -5.58 -6.81
N LEU A 66 12.86 -4.91 -7.54
CA LEU A 66 13.53 -5.47 -8.72
C LEU A 66 14.59 -6.53 -8.37
N GLY A 67 14.92 -6.74 -7.08
CA GLY A 67 15.68 -7.91 -6.62
C GLY A 67 14.80 -9.15 -6.40
N GLU A 68 15.33 -10.22 -5.78
CA GLU A 68 14.56 -11.46 -5.47
C GLU A 68 13.57 -11.31 -4.29
N ARG A 69 12.94 -10.14 -4.18
CA ARG A 69 12.03 -9.76 -3.09
C ARG A 69 10.58 -9.79 -3.55
N LYS A 70 10.15 -10.96 -4.05
CA LYS A 70 8.82 -11.21 -4.66
C LYS A 70 7.63 -10.68 -3.84
N TYR A 71 7.71 -10.71 -2.51
CA TYR A 71 6.64 -10.23 -1.63
C TYR A 71 6.43 -8.71 -1.66
N LEU A 72 7.48 -7.94 -1.96
CA LEU A 72 7.41 -6.47 -2.00
C LEU A 72 6.59 -5.95 -3.18
N TRP A 73 6.27 -6.79 -4.18
CA TRP A 73 5.33 -6.43 -5.24
C TRP A 73 3.96 -6.02 -4.67
N LEU A 74 3.49 -6.66 -3.60
CA LEU A 74 2.28 -6.23 -2.91
C LEU A 74 2.42 -4.79 -2.42
N SER A 75 3.51 -4.48 -1.71
CA SER A 75 3.76 -3.14 -1.20
C SER A 75 3.88 -2.10 -2.31
N PHE A 76 4.48 -2.47 -3.44
CA PHE A 76 4.55 -1.59 -4.61
C PHE A 76 3.14 -1.24 -5.12
N PHE A 77 2.28 -2.23 -5.34
CA PHE A 77 0.92 -1.98 -5.85
C PHE A 77 0.02 -1.24 -4.85
N GLY A 78 0.17 -1.47 -3.55
CA GLY A 78 -0.52 -0.68 -2.53
C GLY A 78 -0.03 0.78 -2.52
N ALA A 79 1.29 1.01 -2.56
CA ALA A 79 1.86 2.35 -2.65
C ALA A 79 1.39 3.08 -3.91
N LEU A 80 1.29 2.38 -5.05
CA LEU A 80 0.77 2.92 -6.30
C LEU A 80 -0.66 3.45 -6.17
N GLY A 81 -1.53 2.76 -5.42
CA GLY A 81 -2.88 3.25 -5.11
C GLY A 81 -2.86 4.59 -4.37
N ASN A 82 -2.08 4.67 -3.30
CA ASN A 82 -2.00 5.89 -2.47
C ASN A 82 -1.35 7.07 -3.22
N VAL A 83 -0.36 6.83 -4.09
CA VAL A 83 0.22 7.89 -4.94
C VAL A 83 -0.77 8.39 -5.98
N LEU A 84 -1.54 7.48 -6.58
CA LEU A 84 -2.58 7.87 -7.52
C LEU A 84 -3.63 8.75 -6.85
N ASP A 85 -3.99 8.47 -5.59
CA ASP A 85 -4.91 9.33 -4.84
C ASP A 85 -4.35 10.73 -4.62
N ARG A 86 -3.07 10.83 -4.26
CA ARG A 86 -2.42 12.13 -4.10
C ARG A 86 -2.51 12.96 -5.36
N TRP A 87 -2.31 12.34 -6.52
CA TRP A 87 -2.43 13.03 -7.80
C TRP A 87 -3.87 13.45 -8.12
N LEU A 88 -4.86 12.61 -7.79
CA LEU A 88 -6.27 12.86 -8.13
C LEU A 88 -7.01 13.77 -7.13
N TYR A 89 -6.68 13.66 -5.85
CA TYR A 89 -7.46 14.23 -4.74
C TYR A 89 -6.66 15.12 -3.80
N GLY A 90 -5.34 15.29 -4.03
CA GLY A 90 -4.46 16.09 -3.18
C GLY A 90 -4.05 15.43 -1.86
N GLY A 91 -4.41 14.15 -1.66
CA GLY A 91 -4.08 13.36 -0.48
C GLY A 91 -4.52 11.91 -0.65
N VAL A 92 -4.31 11.09 0.37
CA VAL A 92 -4.73 9.67 0.37
C VAL A 92 -6.16 9.56 0.88
N VAL A 93 -7.02 8.79 0.18
CA VAL A 93 -8.42 8.58 0.59
C VAL A 93 -8.49 7.44 1.60
N ASP A 94 -8.68 7.77 2.87
CA ASP A 94 -8.79 6.80 3.97
C ASP A 94 -10.24 6.65 4.41
N TYR A 95 -10.72 5.41 4.51
CA TYR A 95 -12.15 5.13 4.70
C TYR A 95 -12.46 4.01 5.69
N ILE A 96 -11.43 3.34 6.22
CA ILE A 96 -11.59 2.33 7.27
C ILE A 96 -11.23 2.97 8.60
N LYS A 97 -12.19 3.01 9.54
CA LYS A 97 -12.00 3.53 10.89
C LYS A 97 -12.29 2.45 11.92
N MET A 98 -11.28 2.09 12.72
CA MET A 98 -11.40 1.10 13.79
C MET A 98 -11.04 1.71 15.15
N GLY A 99 -12.06 2.05 15.95
CA GLY A 99 -11.85 2.62 17.29
C GLY A 99 -10.91 3.83 17.30
N SER A 100 -9.89 3.80 18.15
CA SER A 100 -8.84 4.83 18.23
C SER A 100 -7.74 4.71 17.17
N PHE A 101 -7.70 3.62 16.40
CA PHE A 101 -6.68 3.42 15.37
C PHE A 101 -6.79 4.50 14.28
N PRO A 102 -5.67 4.98 13.69
CA PRO A 102 -5.71 5.90 12.56
C PRO A 102 -6.60 5.38 11.43
N TRP A 103 -7.17 6.28 10.64
CA TRP A 103 -7.89 5.86 9.44
C TRP A 103 -6.89 5.25 8.45
N PHE A 104 -7.34 4.26 7.70
CA PHE A 104 -6.53 3.59 6.69
C PHE A 104 -7.42 3.09 5.55
N ASN A 105 -6.80 2.51 4.54
CA ASN A 105 -7.48 1.95 3.38
C ASN A 105 -6.96 0.55 3.01
N VAL A 106 -7.48 -0.01 1.92
CA VAL A 106 -7.05 -1.34 1.42
C VAL A 106 -5.61 -1.29 0.93
N ALA A 107 -5.18 -0.23 0.25
CA ALA A 107 -3.78 -0.05 -0.15
C ALA A 107 -2.81 -0.14 1.05
N ASP A 108 -3.12 0.45 2.20
CA ASP A 108 -2.28 0.36 3.41
C ASP A 108 -2.17 -1.07 3.92
N PHE A 109 -3.28 -1.82 3.91
CA PHE A 109 -3.26 -3.24 4.28
C PHE A 109 -2.38 -4.06 3.34
N VAL A 110 -2.48 -3.83 2.03
CA VAL A 110 -1.66 -4.50 1.02
C VAL A 110 -0.17 -4.15 1.20
N ILE A 111 0.15 -2.90 1.55
CA ILE A 111 1.52 -2.47 1.88
C ILE A 111 2.06 -3.24 3.07
N VAL A 112 1.34 -3.24 4.19
CA VAL A 112 1.76 -3.90 5.42
C VAL A 112 1.89 -5.41 5.20
N LEU A 113 0.97 -6.03 4.47
CA LEU A 113 1.05 -7.46 4.16
C LEU A 113 2.30 -7.82 3.37
N GLY A 114 2.62 -7.05 2.31
CA GLY A 114 3.85 -7.27 1.53
C GLY A 114 5.12 -7.13 2.37
N LEU A 115 5.16 -6.13 3.26
CA LEU A 115 6.28 -5.89 4.16
C LEU A 115 6.42 -7.01 5.20
N CYS A 116 5.32 -7.43 5.84
CA CYS A 116 5.31 -8.53 6.80
C CYS A 116 5.80 -9.83 6.16
N LEU A 117 5.32 -10.17 4.97
CA LEU A 117 5.76 -11.38 4.26
C LEU A 117 7.23 -11.31 3.87
N TRP A 118 7.72 -10.14 3.43
CA TRP A 118 9.14 -9.96 3.17
C TRP A 118 9.98 -10.14 4.44
N VAL A 119 9.62 -9.48 5.56
CA VAL A 119 10.32 -9.63 6.84
C VAL A 119 10.32 -11.09 7.29
N MET A 120 9.17 -11.78 7.22
CA MET A 120 9.07 -13.20 7.56
C MET A 120 10.00 -14.08 6.71
N LYS A 121 10.22 -13.75 5.43
CA LYS A 121 11.22 -14.42 4.58
C LYS A 121 12.64 -14.18 5.11
N GLU A 122 12.99 -12.92 5.36
CA GLU A 122 14.35 -12.54 5.80
C GLU A 122 14.73 -13.16 7.15
N ILE A 123 13.77 -13.35 8.06
CA ILE A 123 14.02 -14.00 9.36
C ILE A 123 13.84 -15.53 9.31
N GLY A 124 13.69 -16.13 8.13
CA GLY A 124 13.63 -17.58 7.93
C GLY A 124 12.30 -18.24 8.32
N LEU A 125 11.23 -17.49 8.55
CA LEU A 125 9.89 -18.04 8.80
C LEU A 125 9.17 -18.45 7.51
N LEU A 126 9.57 -17.89 6.36
CA LEU A 126 9.12 -18.33 5.04
C LEU A 126 10.30 -18.92 4.26
N PRO A 127 10.12 -20.04 3.55
CA PRO A 127 11.16 -20.58 2.68
C PRO A 127 11.37 -19.69 1.44
N GLU A 128 12.49 -19.91 0.76
CA GLU A 128 12.97 -19.10 -0.37
C GLU A 128 11.96 -18.92 -1.52
#